data_AF-A0A931SXJ4-F1
#
_entry.id   AF-A0A931SXJ4-F1
#
_cell.length_a   1.000
_cell.length_b   1.000
_cell.length_c   1.000
_cell.angle_alpha   90.00
_cell.angle_beta   90.00
_cell.angle_gamma   90.00
#
_symmetry.space_group_name_H-M   'P 1'
#
loop_
_entity.id
_entity.type
_entity.pdbx_description
1 polymer ?
#
loop_
_entity_poly.entity_id
_entity_poly.type
_entity_poly.pdbx_seq_one_letter_code
_entity_poly.pdbx_strand_id
1 'polypeptide(L)'
;IREERNRFAREKNIEEGKRLKDRLEKEEHALKAVEEELDEWLSKVPNPAKPDVKVGEDESENEIIKTWGKPKKFDFTPKDHLELGEILDIIDVKRAAKVSGARFYYLKNKGALLEFALINLG
;
A
#
# COMPACT_ATOMS: atom_id res chain seq x y z
N ILE A 1 7.79 -31.10 26.49
CA ILE A 1 7.55 -31.83 25.21
C ILE A 1 8.82 -32.16 24.43
N ARG A 2 9.52 -31.21 23.79
CA ARG A 2 10.72 -31.53 22.97
C ARG A 2 11.87 -32.14 23.78
N GLU A 3 12.10 -31.63 24.99
CA GLU A 3 13.10 -32.17 25.93
C GLU A 3 12.72 -33.58 26.42
N GLU A 4 11.45 -33.82 26.75
CA GLU A 4 10.94 -35.13 27.16
C GLU A 4 11.02 -36.17 26.02
N ARG A 5 10.78 -35.77 24.76
CA ARG A 5 10.96 -36.63 23.58
C ARG A 5 12.42 -37.07 23.43
N ASN A 6 13.35 -36.14 23.63
CA ASN A 6 14.78 -36.44 23.57
C ASN A 6 15.21 -37.36 24.73
N ARG A 7 14.54 -37.27 25.90
CA ARG A 7 14.75 -38.17 27.03
C ARG A 7 14.25 -39.59 26.73
N PHE A 8 13.03 -39.76 26.22
CA PHE A 8 12.50 -41.09 25.87
C PHE A 8 13.28 -41.78 24.75
N ALA A 9 13.89 -41.01 23.83
CA ALA A 9 14.81 -41.53 22.83
C ALA A 9 16.11 -42.11 23.45
N ARG A 10 16.65 -41.48 24.51
CA ARG A 10 17.83 -41.96 25.24
C ARG A 10 17.50 -43.19 26.11
N GLU A 11 16.32 -43.21 26.71
CA GLU A 11 15.81 -44.32 27.54
C GLU A 11 15.29 -45.52 26.71
N LYS A 12 15.37 -45.46 25.37
CA LYS A 12 14.85 -46.48 24.43
C LYS A 12 13.36 -46.82 24.63
N ASN A 13 12.59 -45.90 25.18
CA ASN A 13 11.14 -46.06 25.36
C ASN A 13 10.41 -45.64 24.07
N ILE A 14 10.32 -46.58 23.12
CA ILE A 14 9.84 -46.33 21.75
C ILE A 14 8.36 -45.94 21.72
N GLU A 15 7.52 -46.52 22.59
CA GLU A 15 6.08 -46.28 22.56
C GLU A 15 5.74 -44.87 23.05
N GLU A 16 6.29 -44.44 24.19
CA GLU A 16 6.11 -43.07 24.69
C GLU A 16 6.80 -42.04 23.78
N GLY A 17 7.96 -42.38 23.21
CA GLY A 17 8.61 -41.55 22.20
C GLY A 17 7.74 -41.30 20.96
N LYS A 18 7.03 -42.32 20.47
CA LYS A 18 6.08 -42.20 19.34
C LYS A 18 4.86 -41.37 19.71
N ARG A 19 4.19 -41.66 20.84
CA ARG A 19 3.03 -40.87 21.32
C ARG A 19 3.37 -39.40 21.48
N LEU A 20 4.56 -39.10 22.01
CA LEU A 20 5.02 -37.74 22.20
C LEU A 20 5.41 -37.05 20.88
N LYS A 21 5.91 -37.79 19.88
CA LYS A 21 6.14 -37.29 18.52
C LYS A 21 4.83 -36.91 17.84
N ASP A 22 3.82 -37.78 17.89
CA ASP A 22 2.52 -37.53 17.26
C ASP A 22 1.82 -36.33 17.92
N ARG A 23 1.93 -36.18 19.25
CA ARG A 23 1.44 -35.01 19.95
C ARG A 23 2.20 -33.75 19.53
N LEU A 24 3.53 -33.82 19.48
CA LEU A 24 4.35 -32.68 19.06
C LEU A 24 4.00 -32.21 17.64
N GLU A 25 3.82 -33.13 16.69
CA GLU A 25 3.44 -32.78 15.31
C GLU A 25 2.08 -32.07 15.26
N LYS A 26 1.09 -32.57 16.01
CA LYS A 26 -0.24 -31.93 16.09
C LYS A 26 -0.16 -30.51 16.65
N GLU A 27 0.58 -30.31 17.74
CA GLU A 27 0.76 -28.99 18.36
C GLU A 27 1.55 -28.04 17.46
N GLU A 28 2.57 -28.52 16.73
CA GLU A 28 3.33 -27.71 15.78
C GLU A 28 2.46 -27.25 14.59
N HIS A 29 1.60 -28.13 14.08
CA HIS A 29 0.62 -27.76 13.05
C HIS A 29 -0.41 -26.75 13.57
N ALA A 30 -0.90 -26.93 14.80
CA ALA A 30 -1.84 -25.99 15.41
C ALA A 30 -1.20 -24.61 15.66
N LEU A 31 0.03 -24.58 16.19
CA LEU A 31 0.79 -23.35 16.39
C LEU A 31 0.98 -22.60 15.07
N LYS A 32 1.45 -23.31 14.03
CA LYS A 32 1.68 -22.71 12.71
C LYS A 32 0.40 -22.08 12.14
N ALA A 33 -0.75 -22.75 12.30
CA ALA A 33 -2.03 -22.21 11.85
C ALA A 33 -2.42 -20.91 12.60
N VAL A 34 -2.19 -20.87 13.92
CA VAL A 34 -2.48 -19.69 14.74
C VAL A 34 -1.49 -18.54 14.46
N GLU A 35 -0.21 -18.85 14.21
CA GLU A 35 0.79 -17.86 13.83
C GLU A 35 0.46 -17.23 12.47
N GLU A 36 0.06 -18.05 11.48
CA GLU A 36 -0.39 -17.55 10.18
C GLU A 36 -1.62 -16.64 10.30
N GLU A 37 -2.59 -17.01 11.16
CA GLU A 37 -3.75 -16.18 11.43
C GLU A 37 -3.34 -14.85 12.12
N LEU A 38 -2.43 -14.92 13.10
CA LEU A 38 -1.90 -13.75 13.79
C LEU A 38 -1.22 -12.79 12.81
N ASP A 39 -0.36 -13.30 11.92
CA ASP A 39 0.34 -12.50 10.93
C ASP A 39 -0.63 -11.84 9.93
N GLU A 40 -1.69 -12.55 9.54
CA GLU A 40 -2.76 -11.98 8.70
C GLU A 40 -3.46 -10.81 9.40
N TRP A 41 -3.79 -10.96 10.69
CA TRP A 41 -4.44 -9.91 11.46
C TRP A 41 -3.52 -8.71 11.70
N LEU A 42 -2.26 -8.96 12.08
CA LEU A 42 -1.28 -7.90 12.30
C LEU A 42 -1.02 -7.10 11.01
N SER A 43 -1.03 -7.76 9.85
CA SER A 43 -0.84 -7.09 8.54
C SER A 43 -1.98 -6.13 8.18
N LYS A 44 -3.15 -6.26 8.81
CA LYS A 44 -4.30 -5.36 8.60
C LYS A 44 -4.28 -4.15 9.54
N VAL A 45 -3.44 -4.16 10.58
CA VAL A 45 -3.35 -3.05 11.53
C VAL A 45 -2.52 -1.91 10.92
N PRO A 46 -3.09 -0.71 10.73
CA PRO A 46 -2.34 0.43 10.21
C PRO A 46 -1.29 0.92 11.22
N ASN A 47 -0.32 1.70 10.73
CA ASN A 47 0.68 2.30 11.60
C ASN A 47 0.03 3.29 12.59
N PRO A 48 0.35 3.24 13.89
CA PRO A 48 -0.16 4.22 14.86
C PRO A 48 0.27 5.64 14.49
N ALA A 49 -0.66 6.59 14.64
CA ALA A 49 -0.36 8.00 14.55
C ALA A 49 0.62 8.42 15.64
N LYS A 50 1.48 9.41 15.34
CA LYS A 50 2.35 10.00 16.35
C LYS A 50 1.54 10.88 17.32
N PRO A 51 2.02 11.10 18.56
CA PRO A 51 1.31 11.91 19.54
C PRO A 51 1.07 13.38 19.14
N ASP A 52 1.86 13.92 18.22
CA ASP A 52 1.78 15.29 17.71
C ASP A 52 0.88 15.43 16.47
N VAL A 53 0.31 14.32 15.96
CA VAL A 53 -0.64 14.36 14.86
C VAL A 53 -2.02 14.72 15.41
N LYS A 54 -2.63 15.75 14.84
CA LYS A 54 -4.00 16.14 15.16
C LYS A 54 -4.96 14.98 14.89
N VAL A 55 -5.84 14.71 15.85
CA VAL A 55 -6.98 13.81 15.69
C VAL A 55 -8.05 14.51 14.84
N GLY A 56 -8.56 13.82 13.83
CA GLY A 56 -9.68 14.25 13.00
C GLY A 56 -10.38 13.05 12.36
N GLU A 57 -11.65 13.20 12.02
CA GLU A 57 -12.47 12.16 11.39
C GLU A 57 -12.16 12.01 9.91
N ASP A 58 -11.96 13.13 9.20
CA ASP A 58 -11.73 13.16 7.76
C ASP A 58 -10.81 14.33 7.32
N GLU A 59 -10.65 14.49 6.00
CA GLU A 59 -9.76 15.52 5.45
C GLU A 59 -10.18 16.96 5.74
N SER A 60 -11.43 17.20 6.15
CA SER A 60 -11.94 18.55 6.46
C SER A 60 -11.35 19.13 7.75
N GLU A 61 -10.83 18.27 8.63
CA GLU A 61 -10.19 18.65 9.89
C GLU A 61 -8.68 18.88 9.77
N ASN A 62 -8.10 18.64 8.58
CA ASN A 62 -6.68 18.85 8.32
C ASN A 62 -6.28 20.32 8.56
N GLU A 63 -5.12 20.51 9.19
CA GLU A 63 -4.59 21.84 9.47
C GLU A 63 -3.53 22.27 8.43
N ILE A 64 -3.69 23.48 7.91
CA ILE A 64 -2.70 24.09 7.03
C ILE A 64 -1.57 24.65 7.90
N ILE A 65 -0.44 23.95 7.94
CA ILE A 65 0.74 24.37 8.72
C ILE A 65 1.48 25.53 8.06
N LYS A 66 1.53 25.55 6.72
CA LYS A 66 2.25 26.57 5.96
C LYS A 66 1.68 26.73 4.55
N THR A 67 1.67 27.96 4.06
CA THR A 67 1.43 28.28 2.64
C THR A 67 2.64 29.02 2.06
N TRP A 68 2.83 28.94 0.75
CA TRP A 68 3.89 29.65 0.06
C TRP A 68 3.39 30.19 -1.28
N GLY A 69 3.74 31.44 -1.59
CA GLY A 69 3.19 32.16 -2.74
C GLY A 69 1.74 32.63 -2.53
N LYS A 70 1.13 33.13 -3.61
CA LYS A 70 -0.28 33.53 -3.63
C LYS A 70 -0.95 32.90 -4.86
N PRO A 71 -2.15 32.29 -4.73
CA PRO A 71 -2.90 31.81 -5.88
C PRO A 71 -3.11 32.94 -6.90
N LYS A 72 -2.85 32.64 -8.18
CA LYS A 72 -2.97 33.63 -9.25
C LYS A 72 -4.43 34.04 -9.42
N LYS A 73 -4.69 35.35 -9.44
CA LYS A 73 -5.98 35.90 -9.88
C LYS A 73 -5.97 36.02 -11.40
N PHE A 74 -6.98 35.45 -12.04
CA PHE A 74 -7.19 35.55 -13.47
C PHE A 74 -8.23 36.64 -13.76
N ASP A 75 -8.00 37.39 -14.83
CA ASP A 75 -8.94 38.35 -15.44
C ASP A 75 -9.89 37.68 -16.45
N PHE A 76 -9.80 36.35 -16.56
CA PHE A 76 -10.65 35.49 -17.37
C PHE A 76 -11.06 34.24 -16.58
N THR A 77 -12.08 33.52 -17.06
CA THR A 77 -12.47 32.21 -16.49
C THR A 77 -11.40 31.17 -16.80
N PRO A 78 -10.67 30.66 -15.79
CA PRO A 78 -9.62 29.67 -16.03
C PRO A 78 -10.23 28.37 -16.56
N LYS A 79 -9.60 27.80 -17.58
CA LYS A 79 -9.91 26.46 -18.10
C LYS A 79 -9.21 25.41 -17.24
N ASP A 80 -9.82 24.25 -17.07
CA ASP A 80 -9.15 23.14 -16.37
C ASP A 80 -8.05 22.50 -17.25
N HIS A 81 -7.26 21.63 -16.63
CA HIS A 81 -6.10 21.02 -17.29
C HIS A 81 -6.48 20.09 -18.45
N LEU A 82 -7.64 19.43 -18.42
CA LEU A 82 -8.10 18.57 -19.52
C LEU A 82 -8.57 19.41 -20.70
N GLU A 83 -9.35 20.46 -20.43
CA GLU A 83 -9.81 21.37 -21.48
C GLU A 83 -8.62 22.05 -22.17
N LEU A 84 -7.65 22.55 -21.40
CA LEU A 84 -6.40 23.08 -21.95
C LEU A 84 -5.63 22.02 -22.72
N GLY A 85 -5.56 20.80 -22.19
CA GLY A 85 -4.90 19.67 -22.82
C GLY A 85 -5.49 19.30 -24.17
N GLU A 86 -6.82 19.34 -24.31
CA GLU A 86 -7.51 19.06 -25.56
C GLU A 86 -7.35 20.22 -26.56
N ILE A 87 -7.50 21.47 -26.13
CA ILE A 87 -7.32 22.67 -26.98
C ILE A 87 -5.90 22.74 -27.57
N LEU A 88 -4.90 22.39 -26.76
CA LEU A 88 -3.49 22.41 -27.17
C LEU A 88 -3.07 21.14 -27.93
N ASP A 89 -3.97 20.17 -28.09
CA ASP A 89 -3.69 18.84 -28.65
C ASP A 89 -2.51 18.13 -27.96
N ILE A 90 -2.47 18.19 -26.62
CA ILE A 90 -1.40 17.59 -25.81
C ILE A 90 -1.87 16.51 -24.84
N ILE A 91 -3.17 16.43 -24.55
CA ILE A 91 -3.80 15.34 -23.78
C ILE A 91 -4.86 14.66 -24.66
N ASP A 92 -4.85 13.33 -24.73
CA ASP A 92 -5.84 12.54 -25.46
C ASP A 92 -6.45 11.45 -24.56
N VAL A 93 -7.56 11.81 -23.90
CA VAL A 93 -8.32 10.89 -23.04
C VAL A 93 -9.18 9.93 -23.86
N LYS A 94 -9.73 10.38 -24.99
CA LYS A 94 -10.63 9.56 -25.84
C LYS A 94 -9.89 8.35 -26.40
N ARG A 95 -8.67 8.56 -26.92
CA ARG A 95 -7.85 7.47 -27.44
C ARG A 95 -7.38 6.54 -26.32
N ALA A 96 -6.98 7.09 -25.18
CA ALA A 96 -6.56 6.28 -24.03
C ALA A 96 -7.72 5.43 -23.48
N ALA A 97 -8.92 5.99 -23.39
CA ALA A 97 -10.12 5.26 -22.99
C ALA A 97 -10.45 4.11 -23.93
N LYS A 98 -10.27 4.30 -25.25
CA LYS A 98 -10.46 3.25 -26.24
C LYS A 98 -9.45 2.10 -26.08
N VAL A 99 -8.22 2.39 -25.69
CA VAL A 99 -7.13 1.40 -25.62
C VAL A 99 -7.06 0.72 -24.25
N SER A 100 -7.17 1.49 -23.18
CA SER A 100 -6.89 1.04 -21.80
C SER A 100 -8.08 1.18 -20.85
N GLY A 101 -9.18 1.82 -21.28
CA GLY A 101 -10.36 2.05 -20.46
C GLY A 101 -10.27 3.33 -19.61
N ALA A 102 -11.15 3.43 -18.61
CA ALA A 102 -11.27 4.63 -17.77
C ALA A 102 -9.98 4.91 -16.96
N ARG A 103 -9.76 6.18 -16.59
CA ARG A 103 -8.61 6.68 -15.82
C ARG A 103 -7.25 6.61 -16.55
N PHE A 104 -7.25 6.44 -17.86
CA PHE A 104 -6.06 6.56 -18.71
C PHE A 104 -6.13 7.80 -19.61
N TYR A 105 -4.97 8.36 -19.93
CA TYR A 105 -4.79 9.46 -20.89
C TYR A 105 -3.45 9.29 -21.60
N TYR A 106 -3.33 9.80 -22.82
CA TYR A 106 -2.04 9.97 -23.48
C TYR A 106 -1.58 11.41 -23.37
N LEU A 107 -0.32 11.62 -23.00
CA LEU A 107 0.38 12.86 -23.32
C LEU A 107 0.97 12.75 -24.73
N LYS A 108 0.82 13.81 -25.52
CA LYS A 108 1.33 13.86 -26.89
C LYS A 108 1.91 15.22 -27.22
N ASN A 109 2.61 15.29 -28.35
CA ASN A 109 3.21 16.52 -28.85
C ASN A 109 4.03 17.24 -27.77
N LYS A 110 3.78 18.54 -27.57
CA LYS A 110 4.47 19.35 -26.56
C LYS A 110 4.19 18.91 -25.12
N GLY A 111 3.05 18.26 -24.84
CA GLY A 111 2.74 17.75 -23.50
C GLY A 111 3.66 16.61 -23.10
N ALA A 112 3.94 15.68 -24.02
CA ALA A 112 4.92 14.61 -23.77
C ALA A 112 6.32 15.19 -23.53
N LEU A 113 6.74 16.18 -24.32
CA LEU A 113 8.03 16.85 -24.13
C LEU A 113 8.11 17.61 -22.80
N LEU A 114 7.02 18.27 -22.40
CA LEU A 114 6.95 18.97 -21.11
C LEU A 114 7.06 17.99 -19.94
N GLU A 115 6.40 16.84 -20.01
CA GLU A 115 6.51 15.78 -18.99
C GLU A 115 7.96 15.29 -18.88
N PHE A 116 8.61 14.99 -20.01
CA PHE A 116 10.03 14.62 -20.00
C PHE A 116 10.92 15.74 -19.44
N ALA A 117 10.61 17.00 -19.73
CA ALA A 117 11.36 18.13 -19.17
C ALA A 117 11.20 18.22 -17.65
N LEU A 118 9.99 18.01 -17.12
CA LEU A 118 9.74 17.98 -15.67
C LEU A 118 10.45 16.81 -14.98
N ILE A 119 10.41 15.62 -15.57
CA ILE A 119 11.12 14.43 -15.06
C ILE A 119 12.62 14.69 -14.98
N ASN A 120 13.20 15.33 -16.00
CA ASN A 120 14.63 15.60 -16.09
C ASN A 120 15.09 16.86 -15.34
N LEU A 121 14.17 17.68 -14.82
CA LEU A 121 14.51 18.90 -14.09
C LEU A 121 14.99 18.62 -12.65
N GLY A 122 14.73 17.41 -12.14
CA GLY A 122 15.08 16.96 -10.79
C GLY A 122 16.57 16.77 -10.56
#